data_AF-A0A9D3Y5T3-F1
#
_entry.id   AF-A0A9D3Y5T3-F1
#
_cell.length_a   1.000
_cell.length_b   1.000
_cell.length_c   1.000
_cell.angle_alpha   90.00
_cell.angle_beta   90.00
_cell.angle_gamma   90.00
#
_symmetry.space_group_name_H-M   'P 1'
#
loop_
_entity.id
_entity.type
_entity.pdbx_description
1 polymer ?
#
loop_
_entity_poly.entity_id
_entity_poly.type
_entity_poly.pdbx_seq_one_letter_code
_entity_poly.pdbx_strand_id
1 'polypeptide(L)' 'MGNFTDKLPTDDALKALEEALVLGVKLGKLTPDFKLHGHRDARPSMDSPGQKLYDRIRKHKHYEPIGPNIVTVSPKSPV' A
#
# COMPACT_ATOMS: atom_id res chain seq x y z
N MET A 1 -3.80 -2.05 -15.85
CA MET A 1 -3.43 -0.64 -16.10
C MET A 1 -4.69 0.17 -16.30
N GLY A 2 -4.83 1.34 -15.66
CA GLY A 2 -6.04 2.15 -15.68
C GLY A 2 -5.87 3.47 -14.90
N ASN A 3 -6.91 4.31 -14.91
CA ASN A 3 -7.00 5.52 -14.09
C ASN A 3 -7.93 5.25 -12.90
N PHE A 4 -7.39 5.40 -11.69
CA PHE A 4 -8.07 5.11 -10.42
C PHE A 4 -8.22 6.34 -9.54
N THR A 5 -8.29 7.52 -10.16
CA THR A 5 -8.59 8.76 -9.44
C THR A 5 -9.99 8.70 -8.85
N ASP A 6 -11.00 8.37 -9.66
CA ASP A 6 -12.41 8.44 -9.24
C ASP A 6 -13.07 7.07 -9.02
N LYS A 7 -12.37 5.99 -9.38
CA LYS A 7 -12.85 4.61 -9.22
C LYS A 7 -11.77 3.69 -8.70
N LEU A 8 -12.18 2.62 -8.04
CA LEU A 8 -11.26 1.55 -7.66
C LEU A 8 -10.93 0.65 -8.87
N PRO A 9 -9.80 -0.06 -8.82
CA PRO A 9 -9.60 -1.25 -9.64
C PRO A 9 -10.70 -2.29 -9.36
N THR A 10 -10.83 -3.26 -10.26
CA THR A 10 -11.72 -4.41 -10.04
C THR A 10 -11.27 -5.22 -8.84
N ASP A 11 -12.19 -5.96 -8.22
CA ASP A 11 -11.88 -6.82 -7.08
C ASP A 11 -10.80 -7.87 -7.44
N ASP A 12 -10.83 -8.41 -8.65
CA ASP A 12 -9.79 -9.32 -9.15
C ASP A 12 -8.40 -8.67 -9.17
N ALA A 13 -8.31 -7.40 -9.56
CA ALA A 13 -7.05 -6.68 -9.57
C ALA A 13 -6.53 -6.40 -8.16
N LEU A 14 -7.42 -6.09 -7.22
CA LEU A 14 -7.07 -5.92 -5.81
C LEU A 14 -6.65 -7.27 -5.19
N LYS A 15 -7.33 -8.36 -5.51
CA LYS A 15 -6.96 -9.71 -5.06
C LYS A 15 -5.60 -10.13 -5.61
N ALA A 16 -5.34 -9.89 -6.89
CA ALA A 16 -4.06 -10.17 -7.51
C ALA A 16 -2.91 -9.39 -6.85
N LEU A 17 -3.14 -8.14 -6.42
CA LEU A 17 -2.16 -7.37 -5.65
C LEU A 17 -1.83 -8.07 -4.32
N GLU A 18 -2.85 -8.45 -3.54
CA GLU A 18 -2.65 -9.14 -2.25
C GLU A 18 -1.90 -10.47 -2.43
N GLU A 19 -2.27 -11.27 -3.42
CA GLU A 19 -1.59 -12.53 -3.75
C GLU A 19 -0.13 -12.30 -4.17
N ALA A 20 0.14 -11.27 -4.98
CA ALA A 20 1.50 -10.93 -5.39
C ALA A 20 2.37 -10.50 -4.20
N LEU A 21 1.83 -9.75 -3.22
CA LEU A 21 2.56 -9.38 -2.00
C LEU A 21 2.87 -10.62 -1.15
N VAL A 22 1.90 -11.51 -0.95
CA VAL A 22 2.10 -12.77 -0.20
C VAL A 22 3.14 -13.65 -0.88
N LEU A 23 3.08 -13.80 -2.20
CA LEU A 23 4.06 -14.56 -2.97
C LEU A 23 5.44 -13.90 -2.92
N GLY A 24 5.52 -12.57 -2.99
CA GLY A 24 6.76 -11.82 -2.86
C GLY A 24 7.48 -12.13 -1.54
N VAL A 25 6.75 -12.19 -0.42
CA VAL A 25 7.31 -12.58 0.88
C VAL A 25 7.75 -14.05 0.87
N LYS A 26 6.90 -14.97 0.40
CA LYS A 26 7.21 -16.41 0.34
C LYS A 26 8.45 -16.72 -0.52
N LEU A 27 8.63 -15.99 -1.62
CA LEU A 27 9.75 -16.14 -2.53
C LEU A 27 11.02 -15.40 -2.07
N GLY A 28 10.98 -14.72 -0.91
CA GLY A 28 12.09 -13.93 -0.39
C GLY A 28 12.41 -12.68 -1.24
N LYS A 29 11.46 -12.21 -2.04
CA LYS A 29 11.58 -10.97 -2.84
C LYS A 29 11.14 -9.74 -2.06
N LEU A 30 10.29 -9.93 -1.05
CA LEU A 30 9.90 -8.92 -0.07
C LEU A 30 10.27 -9.42 1.32
N THR A 31 10.67 -8.50 2.20
CA THR A 31 10.80 -8.83 3.62
C THR A 31 9.41 -8.96 4.23
N PRO A 32 9.22 -9.74 5.31
CA PRO A 32 7.92 -9.87 5.98
C PRO A 32 7.38 -8.54 6.53
N ASP A 33 8.25 -7.57 6.79
CA ASP A 33 7.96 -6.22 7.28
C ASP A 33 7.99 -5.16 6.17
N PHE A 34 7.79 -5.56 4.91
CA PHE A 34 7.79 -4.61 3.79
C PHE A 34 6.83 -3.44 4.03
N LYS A 35 7.18 -2.29 3.44
CA LYS A 35 6.38 -1.08 3.48
C LYS A 35 5.69 -0.87 2.15
N LEU A 36 4.39 -0.63 2.19
CA LEU A 36 3.58 -0.31 1.02
C LEU A 36 3.39 1.20 0.92
N HIS A 37 3.66 1.76 -0.27
CA HIS A 37 3.51 3.18 -0.54
C HIS A 37 2.82 3.41 -1.88
N GLY A 38 2.14 4.54 -2.02
CA GLY A 38 1.75 5.08 -3.31
C GLY A 38 2.92 5.80 -3.97
N HIS A 39 2.96 5.84 -5.30
CA HIS A 39 4.02 6.56 -6.02
C HIS A 39 4.11 8.03 -5.57
N ARG A 40 2.96 8.69 -5.35
CA ARG A 40 2.89 10.05 -4.82
C ARG A 40 3.58 10.28 -3.48
N ASP A 41 3.77 9.24 -2.66
CA ASP A 41 4.47 9.38 -1.38
C ASP A 41 5.96 9.70 -1.59
N ALA A 42 6.56 9.18 -2.67
CA ALA A 42 7.95 9.47 -3.03
C ALA A 42 8.08 10.77 -3.85
N ARG A 43 7.05 11.14 -4.61
CA ARG A 43 7.00 12.38 -5.41
C ARG A 43 5.63 13.03 -5.29
N PRO A 44 5.46 14.03 -4.39
CA PRO A 44 4.17 14.65 -4.12
C PRO A 44 3.50 15.32 -5.32
N SER A 45 4.27 15.68 -6.36
CA SER A 45 3.73 16.25 -7.61
C SER A 45 3.14 15.22 -8.58
N MET A 46 3.16 13.92 -8.25
CA MET A 46 2.57 12.86 -9.06
C MET A 46 1.18 12.48 -8.54
N ASP A 47 0.21 12.32 -9.44
CA ASP A 47 -1.13 11.86 -9.07
C ASP A 47 -1.27 10.34 -8.97
N SER A 48 -0.26 9.57 -9.39
CA SER A 48 -0.27 8.11 -9.26
C SER A 48 -0.22 7.68 -7.79
N PRO A 49 -1.01 6.68 -7.33
CA PRO A 49 -1.76 5.69 -8.12
C PRO A 49 -3.21 6.07 -8.47
N GLY A 50 -3.60 7.35 -8.33
CA GLY A 50 -4.98 7.82 -8.36
C GLY A 50 -5.60 7.83 -6.97
N GLN A 51 -6.46 8.81 -6.69
CA GLN A 51 -6.99 9.08 -5.34
C GLN A 51 -7.72 7.88 -4.71
N LYS A 52 -8.70 7.26 -5.39
CA LYS A 52 -9.45 6.13 -4.80
C LYS A 52 -8.54 4.93 -4.50
N LEU A 53 -7.61 4.62 -5.39
CA LEU A 53 -6.64 3.55 -5.15
C LEU A 53 -5.68 3.92 -4.01
N TYR A 54 -5.23 5.17 -3.95
CA TYR A 54 -4.39 5.67 -2.86
C TYR A 54 -5.10 5.53 -1.50
N ASP A 55 -6.37 5.93 -1.41
CA ASP A 55 -7.17 5.79 -0.18
C ASP A 55 -7.34 4.32 0.24
N ARG A 56 -7.37 3.39 -0.72
CA ARG A 56 -7.47 1.95 -0.46
C ARG A 56 -6.17 1.35 0.04
N ILE A 57 -5.02 1.71 -0.56
CA ILE A 57 -3.71 1.19 -0.12
C ILE A 57 -3.30 1.77 1.24
N ARG A 58 -3.73 2.99 1.57
CA ARG A 58 -3.50 3.60 2.90
C ARG A 58 -4.13 2.85 4.06
N LYS A 59 -5.14 2.01 3.78
CA LYS A 59 -5.80 1.15 4.77
C LYS A 59 -5.14 -0.23 4.90
N HIS A 60 -4.17 -0.53 4.05
CA HIS A 60 -3.45 -1.81 4.10
C HIS A 60 -2.49 -1.81 5.30
N LYS A 61 -2.38 -2.95 6.00
CA LYS A 61 -1.59 -3.08 7.25
C LYS A 61 -0.10 -2.77 7.11
N HIS A 62 0.45 -2.92 5.90
CA HIS A 62 1.84 -2.62 5.58
C HIS A 62 2.05 -1.18 5.09
N TYR A 63 1.00 -0.36 5.01
CA TYR A 63 1.15 1.03 4.59
C TYR A 63 1.84 1.85 5.67
N GLU A 64 2.88 2.59 5.29
CA GLU A 64 3.57 3.51 6.18
C GLU A 64 3.61 4.91 5.54
N PRO A 65 3.15 5.97 6.21
CA PRO A 65 3.24 7.32 5.68
C PRO A 65 4.70 7.79 5.61
N ILE A 66 5.11 8.33 4.45
CA ILE A 66 6.42 8.97 4.31
C ILE A 66 6.34 10.36 4.97
N GLY A 67 6.79 10.44 6.22
CA GLY A 67 6.91 11.68 7.00
C GLY A 67 8.08 11.58 7.98
N PRO A 68 8.56 12.70 8.56
CA PRO A 68 9.53 12.61 9.65
C PRO A 68 8.90 11.75 10.74
N ASN A 69 9.56 10.65 11.15
CA ASN A 69 9.10 9.67 12.14
C ASN A 69 8.24 10.28 13.27
N ILE A 70 6.93 10.40 13.05
CA ILE A 70 5.96 10.48 14.13
C ILE A 70 5.50 9.03 14.28
N VAL A 71 6.13 8.36 15.23
CA VAL A 71 5.78 7.03 15.72
C VAL A 71 4.30 7.05 16.05
N THR A 72 3.45 6.71 15.08
CA THR A 72 2.09 6.31 15.39
C THR A 72 2.23 4.90 15.92
N VAL A 73 2.33 4.81 17.24
CA VAL A 73 2.18 3.57 17.98
C VAL A 73 0.81 2.98 17.61
N SER A 74 0.77 2.18 16.54
CA SER A 74 -0.33 1.26 16.33
C SER A 74 -0.33 0.34 17.56
N PRO A 75 -1.43 0.24 18.30
CA PRO A 75 -1.47 -0.53 19.53
C PRO A 75 -1.11 -1.97 19.19
N LYS A 76 0.02 -2.42 19.74
CA LYS A 76 0.45 -3.81 19.72
C LYS A 76 -0.76 -4.65 20.16
N SER A 77 -1.24 -5.53 19.29
CA SER A 77 -2.29 -6.47 19.64
C SER A 77 -1.83 -7.22 20.90
N PRO A 78 -2.64 -7.26 21.97
CA PRO A 78 -2.24 -7.96 23.19
C PRO A 78 -2.12 -9.46 22.91
N VAL A 79 -1.09 -10.04 23.52
CA VAL A 79 -0.73 -11.46 23.51
C VAL A 79 -1.87 -12.37 23.96
#